data_AF-A0A7M1KLC8-F1
#
_entry.id   AF-A0A7M1KLC8-F1
#
_cell.length_a   1.000
_cell.length_b   1.000
_cell.length_c   1.000
_cell.angle_alpha   90.00
_cell.angle_beta   90.00
_cell.angle_gamma   90.00
#
_symmetry.space_group_name_H-M   'P 1'
#
loop_
_entity.id
_entity.type
_entity.pdbx_description
1 polymer ?
#
loop_
_entity_poly.entity_id
_entity_poly.type
_entity_poly.pdbx_seq_one_letter_code
_entity_poly.pdbx_strand_id
1 'polypeptide(L)'
;MTPERFAHLADAYGASLHRWPIAERAPAQALLDSGNASAHAALREVSWLDAQLDSHQLALTDPALARQIRDAAPRRESFWSRYANWLSPAGLVGAGLAGIAAGVLVASLSVPLPMLSSDVLPSVFDQGDADVVFTVNAEETEQ
;
A
#
# COMPACT_ATOMS: atom_id res chain seq x y z
N MET A 1 -20.02 25.59 38.84
CA MET A 1 -20.06 26.80 37.98
C MET A 1 -21.28 27.64 38.33
N THR A 2 -21.34 28.91 37.93
CA THR A 2 -22.55 29.71 38.14
C THR A 2 -23.62 29.40 37.08
N PRO A 3 -24.92 29.55 37.39
CA PRO A 3 -26.00 29.32 36.44
C PRO A 3 -25.91 30.21 35.19
N GLU A 4 -25.40 31.43 35.33
CA GLU A 4 -25.26 32.38 34.22
C GLU A 4 -24.18 31.92 33.23
N ARG A 5 -23.05 31.39 33.74
CA ARG A 5 -22.00 30.80 32.90
C ARG A 5 -22.51 29.54 32.20
N PHE A 6 -23.30 28.73 32.89
CA PHE A 6 -23.94 27.55 32.31
C PHE A 6 -24.86 27.94 31.15
N ALA A 7 -25.73 28.94 31.35
CA ALA A 7 -26.64 29.41 30.30
C ALA A 7 -25.90 29.94 29.07
N HIS A 8 -24.83 30.73 29.27
CA HIS A 8 -24.00 31.20 28.16
C HIS A 8 -23.32 30.05 27.41
N LEU A 9 -22.86 29.01 28.11
CA LEU A 9 -22.27 27.84 27.45
C LEU A 9 -23.32 27.01 26.69
N ALA A 10 -24.53 26.88 27.25
CA ALA A 10 -25.64 26.20 26.60
C ALA A 10 -26.07 26.92 25.31
N ASP A 11 -26.12 28.24 25.32
CA ASP A 11 -26.43 29.05 24.13
C ASP A 11 -25.33 28.93 23.05
N ALA A 12 -24.05 28.94 23.47
CA ALA A 12 -22.93 28.89 22.53
C ALA A 12 -22.66 27.48 21.93
N TYR A 13 -22.87 26.41 22.71
CA TYR A 13 -22.50 25.04 22.33
C TYR A 13 -23.69 24.08 22.15
N GLY A 14 -24.91 24.55 22.44
CA GLY A 14 -26.13 23.74 22.42
C GLY A 14 -26.34 22.92 23.70
N ALA A 15 -27.41 22.13 23.72
CA ALA A 15 -27.81 21.36 24.90
C ALA A 15 -26.91 20.15 25.18
N SER A 16 -26.04 19.81 24.23
CA SER A 16 -25.17 18.65 24.29
C SER A 16 -23.85 18.93 25.02
N LEU A 17 -23.76 18.55 26.31
CA LEU A 17 -22.55 18.68 27.14
C LEU A 17 -21.29 18.06 26.51
N HIS A 18 -21.43 17.05 25.66
CA HIS A 18 -20.31 16.44 24.94
C HIS A 18 -19.66 17.38 23.91
N ARG A 19 -20.37 18.41 23.44
CA ARG A 19 -19.86 19.44 22.52
C ARG A 19 -19.13 20.57 23.25
N TRP A 20 -19.33 20.67 24.56
CA TRP A 20 -18.74 21.73 25.36
C TRP A 20 -17.23 21.54 25.54
N PRO A 21 -16.49 22.61 25.88
CA PRO A 21 -15.08 22.52 26.26
C PRO A 21 -14.87 21.54 27.41
N ILE A 22 -13.84 20.70 27.33
CA ILE A 22 -13.58 19.61 28.29
C ILE A 22 -13.53 20.12 29.75
N ALA A 23 -12.91 21.28 29.98
CA ALA A 23 -12.80 21.89 31.30
C ALA A 23 -14.16 22.23 31.93
N GLU A 24 -15.18 22.47 31.12
CA GLU A 24 -16.50 22.91 31.59
C GLU A 24 -17.50 21.75 31.72
N ARG A 25 -17.22 20.56 31.18
CA ARG A 25 -18.15 19.41 31.21
C ARG A 25 -18.43 18.91 32.62
N ALA A 26 -17.37 18.64 33.39
CA ALA A 26 -17.49 18.15 34.77
C ALA A 26 -18.23 19.15 35.69
N PRO A 27 -17.89 20.45 35.71
CA PRO A 27 -18.62 21.41 36.54
C PRO A 27 -20.05 21.66 36.04
N ALA A 28 -20.35 21.46 34.75
CA ALA A 28 -21.70 21.59 34.21
C ALA A 28 -22.57 20.43 34.66
N GLN A 29 -22.05 19.21 34.58
CA GLN A 29 -22.70 18.01 35.09
C GLN A 29 -22.98 18.14 36.59
N ALA A 30 -21.99 18.57 37.39
CA ALA A 30 -22.17 18.76 38.82
C ALA A 30 -23.27 19.80 39.14
N LEU A 31 -23.41 20.86 38.33
CA LEU A 31 -24.46 21.85 38.50
C LEU A 31 -25.85 21.26 38.20
N LEU A 32 -25.98 20.43 37.16
CA LEU A 32 -27.21 19.72 36.85
C LEU A 32 -27.57 18.71 37.94
N ASP A 33 -26.59 17.95 38.44
CA ASP A 33 -26.75 16.95 39.50
C ASP A 33 -27.15 17.60 40.84
N SER A 34 -26.72 18.85 41.08
CA SER A 34 -27.15 19.64 42.24
C SER A 34 -28.63 20.05 42.21
N GLY A 35 -29.35 19.79 41.11
CA GLY A 35 -30.77 20.10 40.98
C GLY A 35 -31.06 21.59 40.75
N ASN A 36 -30.09 22.36 40.24
CA ASN A 36 -30.29 23.79 40.00
C ASN A 36 -31.39 24.02 38.95
N ALA A 37 -32.52 24.59 39.37
CA ALA A 37 -33.70 24.78 38.52
C ALA A 37 -33.41 25.67 37.30
N SER A 38 -32.60 26.71 37.45
CA SER A 38 -32.25 27.62 36.36
C SER A 38 -31.39 26.92 35.30
N ALA A 39 -30.43 26.09 35.71
CA ALA A 39 -29.60 25.31 34.79
C ALA A 39 -30.44 24.29 34.01
N HIS A 40 -31.36 23.59 34.69
CA HIS A 40 -32.29 22.67 34.03
C HIS A 40 -33.25 23.39 33.08
N ALA A 41 -33.76 24.56 33.45
CA ALA A 41 -34.63 25.36 32.61
C ALA A 41 -33.91 25.83 31.33
N ALA A 42 -32.70 26.36 31.46
CA ALA A 42 -31.87 26.79 30.34
C ALA A 42 -31.56 25.61 29.40
N LEU A 43 -31.21 24.44 29.97
CA LEU A 43 -30.91 23.26 29.17
C LEU A 43 -32.13 22.75 28.39
N ARG A 44 -33.31 22.77 29.01
CA ARG A 44 -34.56 22.37 28.34
C ARG A 44 -34.88 23.27 27.15
N GLU A 45 -34.75 24.59 27.32
CA GLU A 45 -35.04 25.56 26.26
C GLU A 45 -34.16 25.32 25.03
N VAL A 46 -32.84 25.20 25.25
CA VAL A 46 -31.90 24.91 24.16
C VAL A 46 -32.13 23.51 23.57
N SER A 47 -32.44 22.51 24.40
CA SER A 47 -32.69 21.14 23.90
C SER A 47 -33.95 21.05 23.04
N TRP A 48 -34.96 21.88 23.32
CA TRP A 48 -36.15 21.96 22.52
C TRP A 48 -35.83 22.53 21.15
N LEU A 49 -35.04 23.61 21.09
CA LEU A 49 -34.59 24.18 19.83
C LEU A 49 -33.76 23.17 19.02
N ASP A 50 -32.79 22.51 19.66
CA ASP A 50 -31.95 21.48 19.03
C ASP A 50 -32.81 20.35 18.46
N ALA A 51 -33.81 19.86 19.21
CA ALA A 51 -34.72 18.82 18.74
C ALA A 51 -35.57 19.27 17.53
N GLN A 52 -36.00 20.53 17.52
CA GLN A 52 -36.74 21.09 16.38
C GLN A 52 -35.85 21.18 15.14
N LEU A 53 -34.58 21.56 15.30
CA LEU A 53 -33.61 21.61 14.20
C LEU A 53 -33.25 20.20 13.69
N ASP A 54 -33.02 19.25 14.60
CA ASP A 54 -32.71 17.86 14.25
C ASP A 54 -33.89 17.14 13.57
N SER A 55 -35.13 17.58 13.83
CA SER A 55 -36.32 17.06 13.14
C SER A 55 -36.36 17.40 11.65
N HIS A 56 -35.55 18.36 11.21
CA HIS A 56 -35.49 18.75 9.81
C HIS A 56 -34.72 17.72 8.98
N GLN A 57 -35.45 16.81 8.33
CA GLN A 57 -34.87 15.91 7.35
C GLN A 57 -34.44 16.67 6.10
N LEU A 58 -33.13 16.66 5.84
CA LEU A 58 -32.59 17.06 4.54
C LEU A 58 -33.11 16.08 3.47
N ALA A 59 -33.64 16.62 2.37
CA ALA A 59 -34.03 15.82 1.23
C ALA A 59 -32.83 14.97 0.76
N LEU A 60 -33.06 13.68 0.52
CA LEU A 60 -32.02 12.78 -0.01
C LEU A 60 -31.38 13.42 -1.24
N THR A 61 -30.06 13.60 -1.20
CA THR A 61 -29.27 14.16 -2.29
C THR A 61 -29.59 13.43 -3.60
N ASP A 62 -30.00 14.18 -4.61
CA ASP A 62 -30.24 13.65 -5.95
C ASP A 62 -28.98 12.91 -6.43
N PRO A 63 -29.07 11.61 -6.79
CA PRO A 63 -27.92 10.86 -7.30
C PRO A 63 -27.33 11.49 -8.58
N ALA A 64 -28.06 12.34 -9.30
CA ALA A 64 -27.51 13.15 -10.39
C ALA A 64 -26.57 14.26 -9.87
N LEU A 65 -26.95 14.98 -8.80
CA LEU A 65 -26.10 15.99 -8.17
C LEU A 65 -24.83 15.36 -7.59
N ALA A 66 -24.94 14.19 -6.95
CA ALA A 66 -23.79 13.45 -6.43
C ALA A 66 -22.81 13.05 -7.55
N ARG A 67 -23.32 12.67 -8.74
CA ARG A 67 -22.49 12.40 -9.92
C ARG A 67 -21.82 13.67 -10.42
N GLN A 68 -22.55 14.77 -10.55
CA GLN A 68 -22.01 16.04 -11.00
C GLN A 68 -20.89 16.56 -10.10
N ILE A 69 -21.03 16.42 -8.77
CA ILE A 69 -19.96 16.78 -7.82
C ILE A 69 -18.73 15.90 -8.02
N ARG A 70 -18.89 14.58 -8.24
CA ARG A 70 -17.77 13.68 -8.53
C ARG A 70 -17.06 14.03 -9.84
N ASP A 71 -17.82 14.41 -10.87
CA ASP A 71 -17.27 14.77 -12.18
C ASP A 71 -16.60 16.15 -12.16
N ALA A 72 -17.11 17.07 -11.34
CA ALA A 72 -16.55 18.41 -11.16
C ALA A 72 -15.36 18.44 -10.18
N ALA A 73 -15.15 17.38 -9.39
CA ALA A 73 -14.01 17.31 -8.47
C ALA A 73 -12.70 17.23 -9.27
N PRO A 74 -11.71 18.11 -9.00
CA PRO A 74 -10.42 18.04 -9.67
C PRO A 74 -9.78 16.68 -9.37
N ARG A 75 -9.53 15.89 -10.42
CA ARG A 75 -8.82 14.62 -10.29
C ARG A 75 -7.42 14.91 -9.79
N ARG A 76 -7.15 14.52 -8.54
CA ARG A 76 -5.81 14.57 -7.96
C ARG A 76 -4.94 13.63 -8.78
N GLU A 77 -3.97 14.18 -9.52
CA GLU A 77 -3.03 13.35 -10.24
C GLU A 77 -2.34 12.41 -9.25
N SER A 78 -2.61 11.12 -9.41
CA SER A 78 -2.01 10.09 -8.56
C SER A 78 -0.51 10.10 -8.78
N PHE A 79 0.27 10.03 -7.70
CA PHE A 79 1.73 9.95 -7.78
C PHE A 79 2.21 8.79 -8.67
N TRP A 80 1.40 7.73 -8.79
CA TRP A 80 1.61 6.61 -9.70
C TRP A 80 1.61 7.01 -11.17
N SER A 81 0.86 8.04 -11.57
CA SER A 81 0.84 8.55 -12.96
C SER A 81 2.20 9.11 -13.37
N ARG A 82 2.98 9.65 -12.43
CA ARG A 82 4.32 10.18 -12.69
C ARG A 82 5.34 9.07 -12.91
N TYR A 83 5.18 7.94 -12.21
CA TYR A 83 6.05 6.77 -12.34
C TYR A 83 5.63 5.82 -13.46
N ALA A 84 4.36 5.79 -13.85
CA ALA A 84 3.87 4.99 -14.97
C ALA A 84 4.55 5.34 -16.29
N ASN A 85 4.91 6.62 -16.50
CA ASN A 85 5.66 7.04 -17.68
C ASN A 85 7.12 6.54 -17.67
N TRP A 86 7.70 6.25 -16.50
CA TRP A 86 9.05 5.67 -16.37
C TRP A 86 9.07 4.18 -16.70
N LEU A 87 7.97 3.47 -16.42
CA LEU A 87 7.75 2.09 -16.84
C LEU A 87 7.20 2.00 -18.27
N SER A 88 7.70 2.85 -19.17
CA SER A 88 7.47 2.66 -20.60
C SER A 88 7.93 1.26 -21.02
N PRO A 89 7.27 0.60 -21.99
CA PRO A 89 7.63 -0.76 -22.42
C PRO A 89 9.07 -0.90 -22.96
N ALA A 90 9.77 0.20 -23.25
CA ALA A 90 11.21 0.21 -23.50
C ALA A 90 12.06 -0.23 -22.29
N GLY A 91 11.57 -0.05 -21.05
CA GLY A 91 12.26 -0.46 -19.81
C GLY A 91 12.25 -1.98 -19.57
N LEU A 92 11.33 -2.72 -20.18
CA LEU A 92 11.26 -4.19 -20.07
C LEU A 92 12.42 -4.90 -20.78
N VAL A 93 13.05 -4.24 -21.76
CA VAL A 93 14.23 -4.79 -22.47
C VAL A 93 15.45 -4.86 -21.53
N GLY A 94 15.57 -3.93 -20.57
CA GLY A 94 16.67 -3.90 -19.60
C GLY A 94 16.58 -4.98 -18.52
N ALA A 95 15.37 -5.37 -18.10
CA ALA A 95 15.18 -6.37 -17.06
C ALA A 95 15.57 -7.80 -17.52
N GLY A 96 15.47 -8.10 -18.83
CA GLY A 96 15.85 -9.40 -19.38
C GLY A 96 17.36 -9.68 -19.31
N LEU A 97 18.20 -8.65 -19.52
CA LEU A 97 19.67 -8.79 -19.45
C LEU A 97 20.17 -8.95 -18.01
N ALA A 98 19.56 -8.26 -17.04
CA ALA A 98 19.93 -8.36 -15.63
C ALA A 98 19.56 -9.73 -15.02
N GLY A 99 18.45 -10.35 -15.46
CA GLY A 99 18.05 -11.69 -15.01
C GLY A 99 19.04 -12.79 -15.40
N ILE A 100 19.65 -12.71 -16.58
CA ILE A 100 20.64 -13.69 -17.06
C ILE A 100 21.93 -13.62 -16.25
N ALA A 101 22.43 -12.41 -15.96
CA ALA A 101 23.65 -12.23 -15.16
C ALA A 101 23.49 -12.74 -13.71
N ALA A 102 22.32 -12.54 -13.10
CA ALA A 102 22.02 -13.05 -11.77
C ALA A 102 21.91 -14.59 -11.74
N GLY A 103 21.34 -15.21 -12.78
CA GLY A 103 21.25 -16.67 -12.91
C GLY A 103 22.62 -17.35 -13.03
N VAL A 104 23.56 -16.75 -13.78
CA VAL A 104 24.93 -17.27 -13.93
C VAL A 104 25.70 -17.26 -12.61
N LEU A 105 25.53 -16.22 -11.78
CA LEU A 105 26.22 -16.14 -10.48
C LEU A 105 25.71 -17.19 -9.48
N VAL A 106 24.41 -17.49 -9.46
CA VAL A 106 23.86 -18.54 -8.59
C VAL A 106 24.38 -19.94 -8.99
N ALA A 107 24.52 -20.21 -10.29
CA ALA A 107 25.07 -21.48 -10.76
C ALA A 107 26.54 -21.68 -10.32
N SER A 108 27.36 -20.62 -10.29
CA SER A 108 28.77 -20.73 -9.87
C SER A 108 28.98 -21.07 -8.39
N LEU A 109 28.03 -20.75 -7.51
CA LEU A 109 28.14 -21.07 -6.08
C LEU A 109 27.58 -22.46 -5.70
N SER A 110 26.90 -23.15 -6.63
CA SER A 110 26.26 -24.44 -6.37
C SER A 110 26.88 -25.63 -7.11
N VAL A 111 28.10 -25.52 -7.63
CA VAL A 111 28.83 -26.70 -8.14
C VAL A 111 29.61 -27.35 -6.99
N PRO A 112 29.13 -28.44 -6.37
CA PRO A 112 29.99 -29.30 -5.56
C PRO A 112 31.07 -29.90 -6.46
N LEU A 113 32.33 -29.81 -6.03
CA LEU A 113 33.48 -30.46 -6.67
C LEU A 113 33.15 -31.94 -6.88
N PRO A 114 33.12 -32.46 -8.12
CA PRO A 114 33.03 -33.90 -8.31
C PRO A 114 34.31 -34.48 -7.73
N MET A 115 34.14 -35.31 -6.69
CA MET A 115 35.16 -36.20 -6.19
C MET A 115 35.77 -36.92 -7.39
N LEU A 116 37.01 -36.58 -7.74
CA LEU A 116 37.81 -37.37 -8.67
C LEU A 116 38.16 -38.65 -7.93
N SER A 117 37.28 -39.64 -8.09
CA SER A 117 37.49 -41.02 -7.68
C SER A 117 38.87 -41.45 -8.12
N SER A 118 39.68 -41.82 -7.14
CA SER A 118 40.82 -42.68 -7.29
C SER A 118 40.32 -44.02 -7.83
N ASP A 119 40.60 -44.33 -9.09
CA ASP A 119 40.93 -45.68 -9.52
C ASP A 119 41.33 -45.70 -11.01
N VAL A 120 42.26 -46.62 -11.30
CA VAL A 120 42.77 -47.00 -12.63
C VAL A 120 43.92 -46.14 -13.18
N LEU A 121 45.08 -46.31 -12.55
CA LEU A 121 46.35 -46.39 -13.28
C LEU A 121 46.52 -47.80 -13.86
N PRO A 122 46.81 -47.96 -15.17
CA PRO A 122 47.67 -49.02 -15.65
C PRO A 122 48.99 -48.40 -16.12
N SER A 123 50.04 -48.75 -15.39
CA SER A 123 51.44 -48.43 -15.67
C SER A 123 52.00 -49.35 -16.76
N VAL A 124 52.71 -48.73 -17.72
CA VAL A 124 53.96 -49.13 -18.42
C VAL A 124 54.21 -50.62 -18.72
N PHE A 125 54.51 -50.90 -19.99
CA PHE A 125 55.29 -51.99 -20.62
C PHE A 125 54.51 -52.82 -21.66
N ASP A 126 54.55 -52.39 -22.92
CA ASP A 126 54.89 -53.22 -24.10
C ASP A 126 54.95 -52.28 -25.33
N GLN A 127 56.12 -51.92 -25.83
CA GLN A 127 56.75 -52.61 -26.97
C GLN A 127 55.99 -52.27 -28.26
N GLY A 128 56.42 -51.30 -29.06
CA GLY A 128 57.76 -51.20 -29.62
C GLY A 128 57.62 -51.42 -31.12
N ASP A 129 58.19 -50.49 -31.88
CA ASP A 129 58.66 -50.70 -33.25
C ASP A 129 57.62 -50.86 -34.38
N ALA A 130 57.95 -50.20 -35.49
CA ALA A 130 57.42 -50.37 -36.84
C ALA A 130 55.90 -50.08 -37.02
N ASP A 131 55.40 -49.60 -38.15
CA ASP A 131 55.97 -49.49 -39.47
C ASP A 131 55.20 -48.39 -40.23
N VAL A 132 55.87 -47.87 -41.22
CA VAL A 132 55.36 -47.07 -42.33
C VAL A 132 54.28 -47.88 -43.06
N VAL A 133 53.36 -47.21 -43.78
CA VAL A 133 52.95 -47.54 -45.17
C VAL A 133 51.70 -46.74 -45.57
N PHE A 134 51.98 -45.69 -46.33
CA PHE A 134 51.32 -45.28 -47.58
C PHE A 134 50.20 -46.19 -48.12
N THR A 135 48.98 -45.67 -48.27
CA THR A 135 48.09 -45.94 -49.41
C THR A 135 47.24 -44.68 -49.62
N VAL A 136 47.66 -43.77 -50.52
CA VAL A 136 47.32 -43.68 -51.96
C VAL A 136 45.85 -43.33 -52.21
N ASN A 137 45.70 -42.16 -52.85
CA ASN A 137 44.52 -41.57 -53.43
C ASN A 137 43.71 -42.51 -54.35
N ALA A 138 42.43 -42.17 -54.46
CA ALA A 138 41.68 -41.96 -55.72
C ALA A 138 40.44 -42.83 -55.85
N GLU A 139 39.28 -42.21 -55.67
CA GLU A 139 38.03 -42.44 -56.40
C GLU A 139 36.94 -41.57 -55.72
N GLU A 140 36.06 -40.82 -56.38
CA GLU A 140 35.90 -40.45 -57.77
C GLU A 140 34.88 -39.29 -57.78
N THR A 141 35.03 -38.43 -58.78
CA THR A 141 34.20 -37.31 -59.27
C THR A 141 32.67 -37.52 -59.18
N GLU A 142 31.90 -36.53 -58.71
CA GLU A 142 31.24 -35.45 -59.51
C GLU A 142 30.48 -35.90 -60.77
N GLN A 143 29.19 -35.54 -60.79
CA GLN A 143 28.32 -35.15 -61.93
C GLN A 143 28.04 -36.15 -63.05
#